data_AF-A0A385SRR5-F1
#
_entry.id   AF-A0A385SRR5-F1
#
_cell.length_a   1.000
_cell.length_b   1.000
_cell.length_c   1.000
_cell.angle_alpha   90.00
_cell.angle_beta   90.00
_cell.angle_gamma   90.00
#
_symmetry.space_group_name_H-M   'P 1'
#
loop_
_entity.id
_entity.type
_entity.pdbx_description
1 polymer ?
#
loop_
_entity_poly.entity_id
_entity_poly.type
_entity_poly.pdbx_seq_one_letter_code
_entity_poly.pdbx_strand_id
1 'polypeptide(L)'
;MSIWYYGARHQQNNDAILASQSNCIFCNTPLYRDKEDEKKATLSKDVFYGWSDNFTTNSSALLGICPACGWWKYVLETQFGGKGVPSITTKIGSLKKLDLADISLPLQEVRAYLVARYEARFETHPRLFEEVVASVFRDHGFEADVTAYSGDGGIDVILRGDEQGSIGVQVKRYKGRISVGQIRELTGALVINGHTKGIFVTTSEFESGANKTAAMSSDRGYPVELVDGHAFLDALKIAQLSSTKDLHLRKPWGEVDEWYSLNP
;
A
#
# COMPACT_ATOMS: atom_id res chain seq x y z
N MET A 1 -16.26 -22.08 -3.41
CA MET A 1 -16.48 -20.82 -2.68
C MET A 1 -15.75 -19.74 -3.44
N SER A 2 -16.42 -18.65 -3.81
CA SER A 2 -15.83 -17.61 -4.65
C SER A 2 -14.65 -16.94 -3.93
N ILE A 3 -13.51 -16.81 -4.62
CA ILE A 3 -12.32 -16.06 -4.20
C ILE A 3 -12.62 -14.55 -3.96
N TRP A 4 -13.85 -14.11 -4.25
CA TRP A 4 -14.30 -12.73 -4.18
C TRP A 4 -15.42 -12.63 -3.15
N TYR A 5 -15.05 -12.23 -1.93
CA TYR A 5 -16.00 -11.73 -0.94
C TYR A 5 -15.69 -10.26 -0.66
N TYR A 6 -16.57 -9.39 -1.16
CA TYR A 6 -16.51 -7.95 -0.91
C TYR A 6 -17.13 -7.69 0.46
N GLY A 7 -16.27 -7.62 1.48
CA GLY A 7 -16.69 -7.20 2.82
C GLY A 7 -16.94 -5.71 2.84
N ALA A 8 -18.10 -5.25 2.36
CA ALA A 8 -18.54 -3.89 2.53
C ALA A 8 -18.77 -3.62 4.02
N ARG A 9 -17.75 -3.14 4.74
CA ARG A 9 -17.98 -2.41 5.99
C ARG A 9 -18.10 -0.94 5.66
N HIS A 10 -19.32 -0.58 5.28
CA HIS A 10 -19.85 0.76 5.45
C HIS A 10 -19.94 1.02 6.96
N GLN A 11 -18.83 1.35 7.62
CA GLN A 11 -18.97 2.16 8.83
C GLN A 11 -19.53 3.49 8.34
N GLN A 12 -20.61 3.95 8.96
CA GLN A 12 -21.20 5.27 8.75
C GLN A 12 -20.17 6.34 9.11
N ASN A 13 -19.17 6.53 8.26
CA ASN A 13 -18.41 7.76 8.24
C ASN A 13 -19.36 8.80 7.67
N ASN A 14 -19.42 9.96 8.30
CA ASN A 14 -20.22 11.07 7.83
C ASN A 14 -19.89 11.33 6.34
N ASP A 15 -20.84 11.09 5.44
CA ASP A 15 -20.59 11.08 3.98
C ASP A 15 -19.97 12.39 3.48
N ALA A 16 -20.26 13.50 4.17
CA ALA A 16 -19.67 14.82 3.93
C ALA A 16 -18.15 14.87 4.19
N ILE A 17 -17.65 14.13 5.19
CA ILE A 17 -16.23 14.02 5.50
C ILE A 17 -15.52 13.18 4.43
N LEU A 18 -16.14 12.09 3.97
CA LEU A 18 -15.57 11.24 2.93
C LEU A 18 -15.46 11.95 1.57
N ALA A 19 -16.46 12.77 1.23
CA ALA A 19 -16.45 13.57 0.01
C ALA A 19 -15.27 14.57 -0.01
N SER A 20 -15.03 15.24 1.12
CA SER A 20 -14.00 16.28 1.26
C SER A 20 -12.58 15.75 1.52
N GLN A 21 -12.42 14.50 1.97
CA GLN A 21 -11.12 13.94 2.34
C GLN A 21 -10.11 13.91 1.18
N SER A 22 -8.97 14.58 1.29
CA SER A 22 -7.91 14.57 0.26
C SER A 22 -6.97 13.38 0.32
N ASN A 23 -6.95 12.65 1.44
CA ASN A 23 -6.09 11.49 1.66
C ASN A 23 -6.88 10.18 1.71
N CYS A 24 -6.21 9.09 1.37
CA CYS A 24 -6.75 7.74 1.56
C CYS A 24 -7.05 7.48 3.04
N ILE A 25 -8.28 7.06 3.35
CA ILE A 25 -8.69 6.76 4.73
C ILE A 25 -8.01 5.49 5.31
N PHE A 26 -7.29 4.73 4.48
CA PHE A 26 -6.62 3.49 4.89
C PHE A 26 -5.12 3.68 5.11
N CYS A 27 -4.39 4.23 4.13
CA CYS A 27 -2.94 4.38 4.22
C CYS A 27 -2.48 5.84 4.36
N ASN A 28 -3.41 6.79 4.41
CA ASN A 28 -3.18 8.24 4.51
C ASN A 28 -2.38 8.86 3.35
N THR A 29 -2.14 8.12 2.27
CA THR A 29 -1.52 8.64 1.05
C THR A 29 -2.46 9.64 0.34
N PRO A 30 -1.96 10.77 -0.20
CA PRO A 30 -2.76 11.68 -1.00
C PRO A 30 -3.46 10.97 -2.16
N LEU A 31 -4.73 11.34 -2.40
CA LEU A 31 -5.48 10.86 -3.55
C LEU A 31 -5.10 11.65 -4.79
N TYR A 32 -5.06 10.96 -5.92
CA TYR A 32 -4.81 11.57 -7.23
C TYR A 32 -6.09 11.51 -8.06
N ARG A 33 -6.37 12.58 -8.81
CA ARG A 33 -7.56 12.67 -9.68
C ARG A 33 -7.33 12.02 -11.03
N ASP A 34 -8.34 11.33 -11.55
CA ASP A 34 -8.36 10.87 -12.94
C ASP A 34 -9.31 11.72 -13.80
N LYS A 35 -8.79 12.77 -14.42
CA LYS A 35 -9.61 13.67 -15.25
C LYS A 35 -10.22 12.99 -16.47
N GLU A 36 -9.59 11.96 -17.03
CA GLU A 36 -10.10 11.29 -18.22
C GLU A 36 -11.29 10.39 -17.86
N ASP A 37 -11.20 9.67 -16.74
CA ASP A 37 -12.32 8.87 -16.26
C ASP A 37 -13.44 9.72 -15.65
N GLU A 38 -13.12 10.88 -15.04
CA GLU A 38 -14.10 11.89 -14.62
C GLU A 38 -14.92 12.42 -15.80
N LYS A 39 -14.27 12.76 -16.92
CA LYS A 39 -14.97 13.19 -18.15
C LYS A 39 -15.93 12.12 -18.67
N LYS A 40 -15.49 10.85 -18.68
CA LYS A 40 -16.34 9.72 -19.09
C LYS A 40 -17.51 9.49 -18.14
N ALA A 41 -17.31 9.76 -16.84
CA ALA A 41 -18.33 9.61 -15.81
C ALA A 41 -19.30 10.81 -15.71
N THR A 42 -18.95 11.94 -16.34
CA THR A 42 -19.78 13.14 -16.37
C THR A 42 -20.98 12.91 -17.29
N LEU A 43 -22.16 12.73 -16.71
CA LEU A 43 -23.43 12.69 -17.43
C LEU A 43 -23.95 14.12 -17.60
N SER A 44 -23.49 14.85 -18.60
CA SER A 44 -24.22 16.04 -19.06
C SER A 44 -25.37 15.58 -19.97
N LYS A 45 -26.54 15.38 -19.38
CA LYS A 45 -27.79 15.35 -20.15
C LYS A 45 -28.77 16.27 -19.47
N ASP A 46 -29.34 17.19 -20.22
CA ASP A 46 -30.57 17.89 -19.83
C ASP A 46 -31.65 16.82 -19.67
N VAL A 47 -31.99 16.49 -18.42
CA VAL A 47 -33.10 15.56 -18.14
C VAL A 47 -34.36 16.37 -17.93
N PHE A 48 -35.19 16.47 -18.97
CA PHE A 48 -36.52 17.06 -18.90
C PHE A 48 -37.49 16.14 -18.15
N TYR A 49 -37.73 16.42 -16.86
CA TYR A 49 -38.81 15.77 -16.11
C TYR A 49 -40.16 16.47 -16.39
N GLY A 50 -40.70 16.28 -17.59
CA GLY A 50 -42.09 16.61 -17.91
C GLY A 50 -42.39 18.07 -18.32
N TRP A 51 -43.65 18.32 -18.70
CA TRP A 51 -44.11 19.47 -19.48
C TRP A 51 -44.25 20.81 -18.71
N SER A 52 -44.02 20.84 -17.39
CA SER A 52 -44.22 22.05 -16.55
C SER A 52 -42.98 22.52 -15.78
N ASP A 53 -41.96 21.69 -15.70
CA ASP A 53 -40.88 21.85 -14.73
C ASP A 53 -39.54 21.89 -15.48
N ASN A 54 -39.16 23.08 -15.96
CA ASN A 54 -37.88 23.32 -16.61
C ASN A 54 -36.73 23.29 -15.58
N PHE A 55 -36.37 22.09 -15.09
CA PHE A 55 -35.15 21.89 -14.32
C PHE A 55 -33.99 21.53 -15.26
N THR A 56 -32.94 22.34 -15.25
CA THR A 56 -31.66 21.93 -15.82
C THR A 56 -30.87 21.18 -14.75
N THR A 57 -30.36 20.00 -15.10
CA THR A 57 -29.47 19.22 -14.21
C THR A 57 -28.06 19.28 -14.74
N ASN A 58 -27.15 19.85 -13.97
CA ASN A 58 -25.72 19.78 -14.27
C ASN A 58 -25.06 18.87 -13.23
N SER A 59 -24.37 17.83 -13.69
CA SER A 59 -23.68 16.88 -12.83
C SER A 59 -22.19 16.84 -13.13
N SER A 60 -21.38 16.81 -12.09
CA SER A 60 -19.92 16.66 -12.18
C SER A 60 -19.49 15.43 -11.39
N ALA A 61 -18.56 14.67 -11.96
CA ALA A 61 -18.00 13.48 -11.34
C ALA A 61 -16.53 13.72 -10.98
N LEU A 62 -16.12 13.30 -9.78
CA LEU A 62 -14.75 13.33 -9.29
C LEU A 62 -14.32 11.93 -8.90
N LEU A 63 -13.16 11.47 -9.38
CA LEU A 63 -12.60 10.15 -9.09
C LEU A 63 -11.24 10.31 -8.44
N GLY A 64 -11.14 9.93 -7.17
CA GLY A 64 -9.91 9.96 -6.39
C GLY A 64 -9.37 8.55 -6.21
N ILE A 65 -8.13 8.31 -6.64
CA ILE A 65 -7.47 7.00 -6.56
C ILE A 65 -6.23 7.14 -5.68
N CYS A 66 -6.06 6.22 -4.74
CA CYS A 66 -4.85 6.09 -3.93
C CYS A 66 -3.82 5.27 -4.71
N PRO A 67 -2.66 5.86 -5.07
CA PRO A 67 -1.62 5.14 -5.80
C PRO A 67 -0.89 4.09 -4.94
N ALA A 68 -0.93 4.22 -3.60
CA ALA A 68 -0.21 3.31 -2.71
C ALA A 68 -0.97 2.04 -2.35
N CYS A 69 -2.30 2.02 -2.43
CA CYS A 69 -3.10 0.86 -2.01
C CYS A 69 -4.32 0.56 -2.89
N GLY A 70 -4.52 1.35 -3.95
CA GLY A 70 -5.62 1.17 -4.90
C GLY A 70 -7.00 1.55 -4.36
N TRP A 71 -7.12 2.02 -3.12
CA TRP A 71 -8.40 2.54 -2.62
C TRP A 71 -8.88 3.71 -3.48
N TRP A 72 -10.18 3.76 -3.76
CA TRP A 72 -10.76 4.81 -4.58
C TRP A 72 -12.08 5.32 -4.01
N LYS A 73 -12.38 6.57 -4.36
CA LYS A 73 -13.65 7.22 -4.09
C LYS A 73 -14.15 7.95 -5.33
N TYR A 74 -15.45 8.01 -5.46
CA TYR A 74 -16.19 8.66 -6.52
C TYR A 74 -17.19 9.63 -5.89
N VAL A 75 -17.17 10.89 -6.30
CA VAL A 75 -18.10 11.92 -5.83
C VAL A 75 -18.85 12.44 -7.05
N LEU A 76 -20.17 12.31 -7.03
CA LEU A 76 -21.08 12.88 -8.02
C LEU A 76 -21.82 14.04 -7.37
N GLU A 77 -21.60 15.25 -7.88
CA GLU A 77 -22.39 16.41 -7.52
C GLU A 77 -23.43 16.65 -8.62
N THR A 78 -24.65 17.02 -8.25
CA THR A 78 -25.73 17.35 -9.17
C THR A 78 -26.42 18.63 -8.71
N GLN A 79 -26.44 19.63 -9.58
CA GLN A 79 -27.11 20.91 -9.36
C GLN A 79 -28.43 20.94 -10.14
N PHE A 80 -29.49 21.44 -9.51
CA PHE A 80 -30.82 21.57 -10.10
C PHE A 80 -31.14 23.06 -10.32
N GLY A 81 -31.28 23.49 -11.57
CA GLY A 81 -31.67 24.85 -11.93
C GLY A 81 -33.13 25.11 -11.56
N GLY A 82 -33.39 26.12 -10.72
CA GLY A 82 -34.75 26.58 -10.38
C GLY A 82 -35.20 26.33 -8.93
N LYS A 83 -34.58 25.38 -8.20
CA LYS A 83 -34.74 25.20 -6.73
C LYS A 83 -33.41 24.75 -6.13
N GLY A 84 -32.71 25.67 -5.50
CA GLY A 84 -31.29 25.57 -5.15
C GLY A 84 -30.97 24.69 -3.94
N VAL A 85 -30.93 23.37 -4.12
CA VAL A 85 -30.16 22.50 -3.22
C VAL A 85 -29.32 21.54 -4.07
N PRO A 86 -27.98 21.63 -4.04
CA PRO A 86 -27.12 20.65 -4.71
C PRO A 86 -27.25 19.29 -4.02
N SER A 87 -27.23 18.22 -4.82
CA SER A 87 -27.16 16.85 -4.32
C SER A 87 -25.75 16.31 -4.50
N ILE A 88 -25.15 15.81 -3.42
CA ILE A 88 -23.84 15.15 -3.45
C ILE A 88 -24.06 13.66 -3.15
N THR A 89 -23.62 12.81 -4.06
CA THR A 89 -23.60 11.36 -3.90
C THR A 89 -22.17 10.87 -3.90
N THR A 90 -21.74 10.27 -2.80
CA THR A 90 -20.41 9.66 -2.69
C THR A 90 -20.52 8.14 -2.80
N LYS A 91 -19.69 7.54 -3.67
CA LYS A 91 -19.48 6.09 -3.74
C LYS A 91 -18.03 5.81 -3.42
N ILE A 92 -17.77 4.79 -2.62
CA ILE A 92 -16.41 4.36 -2.27
C ILE A 92 -16.25 2.88 -2.56
N GLY A 93 -15.08 2.48 -3.05
CA GLY A 93 -14.66 1.09 -3.07
C GLY A 93 -14.04 0.73 -1.72
N SER A 94 -14.26 -0.47 -1.19
CA SER A 94 -13.49 -0.98 -0.05
C SER A 94 -12.62 -2.15 -0.50
N LEU A 95 -11.51 -2.38 0.20
CA LEU A 95 -10.66 -3.51 -0.12
C LEU A 95 -11.40 -4.83 0.07
N LYS A 96 -11.35 -5.65 -0.99
CA LYS A 96 -11.71 -7.06 -0.99
C LYS A 96 -11.01 -7.77 0.16
N LYS A 97 -11.69 -8.68 0.87
CA LYS A 97 -11.00 -9.57 1.82
C LYS A 97 -10.21 -10.61 1.02
N LEU A 98 -8.90 -10.63 1.20
CA LEU A 98 -8.02 -11.64 0.62
C LEU A 98 -7.75 -12.76 1.62
N ASP A 99 -7.65 -13.99 1.11
CA ASP A 99 -7.16 -15.12 1.88
C ASP A 99 -5.62 -15.12 1.81
N LEU A 100 -4.98 -14.43 2.76
CA LEU A 100 -3.52 -14.27 2.75
C LEU A 100 -2.76 -15.56 3.08
N ALA A 101 -3.46 -16.66 3.35
CA ALA A 101 -2.85 -17.99 3.45
C ALA A 101 -2.63 -18.64 2.07
N ASP A 102 -3.35 -18.18 1.03
CA ASP A 102 -3.20 -18.69 -0.34
C ASP A 102 -1.96 -18.10 -1.02
N ILE A 103 -0.94 -18.94 -1.18
CA ILE A 103 0.32 -18.58 -1.83
C ILE A 103 0.21 -18.37 -3.35
N SER A 104 -0.90 -18.78 -3.97
CA SER A 104 -1.14 -18.59 -5.40
C SER A 104 -1.69 -17.20 -5.74
N LEU A 105 -2.00 -16.39 -4.70
CA LEU A 105 -2.45 -15.02 -4.90
C LEU A 105 -1.42 -14.20 -5.69
N PRO A 106 -1.86 -13.42 -6.69
CA PRO A 106 -0.98 -12.50 -7.38
C PRO A 106 -0.31 -11.53 -6.40
N LEU A 107 1.02 -11.45 -6.47
CA LEU A 107 1.82 -10.70 -5.50
C LEU A 107 1.42 -9.22 -5.40
N GLN A 108 1.02 -8.61 -6.52
CA GLN A 108 0.58 -7.21 -6.53
C GLN A 108 -0.71 -6.98 -5.72
N GLU A 109 -1.63 -7.92 -5.72
CA GLU A 109 -2.86 -7.85 -4.91
C GLU A 109 -2.55 -7.92 -3.42
N VAL A 110 -1.61 -8.79 -3.05
CA VAL A 110 -1.15 -8.95 -1.66
C VAL A 110 -0.47 -7.68 -1.18
N ARG A 111 0.41 -7.10 -1.99
CA ARG A 111 1.10 -5.84 -1.69
C ARG A 111 0.10 -4.70 -1.47
N ALA A 112 -0.82 -4.48 -2.42
CA ALA A 112 -1.85 -3.44 -2.31
C ALA A 112 -2.70 -3.62 -1.04
N TYR A 113 -3.07 -4.87 -0.74
CA TYR A 113 -3.83 -5.20 0.47
C TYR A 113 -3.07 -4.89 1.76
N LEU A 114 -1.78 -5.26 1.84
CA LEU A 114 -0.96 -5.01 3.02
C LEU A 114 -0.68 -3.52 3.26
N VAL A 115 -0.60 -2.68 2.22
CA VAL A 115 -0.49 -1.23 2.42
C VAL A 115 -1.79 -0.63 2.96
N ALA A 116 -2.94 -1.14 2.53
CA ALA A 116 -4.22 -0.64 3.03
C ALA A 116 -4.57 -1.18 4.42
N ARG A 117 -4.14 -2.40 4.75
CA ARG A 117 -4.50 -3.10 5.98
C ARG A 117 -3.31 -3.87 6.52
N TYR A 118 -2.35 -3.13 7.03
CA TYR A 118 -1.08 -3.70 7.45
C TYR A 118 -1.19 -4.65 8.65
N GLU A 119 -2.26 -4.58 9.43
CA GLU A 119 -2.55 -5.52 10.52
C GLU A 119 -2.68 -6.96 10.03
N ALA A 120 -3.11 -7.15 8.78
CA ALA A 120 -3.28 -8.48 8.18
C ALA A 120 -1.95 -9.18 7.88
N ARG A 121 -0.80 -8.51 8.01
CA ARG A 121 0.55 -9.11 7.89
C ARG A 121 0.75 -10.32 8.80
N PHE A 122 0.05 -10.38 9.93
CA PHE A 122 0.09 -11.51 10.87
C PHE A 122 -0.82 -12.68 10.48
N GLU A 123 -1.60 -12.54 9.43
CA GLU A 123 -2.44 -13.59 8.83
C GLU A 123 -1.82 -14.12 7.54
N THR A 124 -0.89 -13.36 6.94
CA THR A 124 -0.17 -13.76 5.72
C THR A 124 0.66 -15.01 5.93
N HIS A 125 0.63 -15.92 4.95
CA HIS A 125 1.53 -17.06 4.91
C HIS A 125 2.99 -16.58 4.97
N PRO A 126 3.87 -17.17 5.81
CA PRO A 126 5.27 -16.75 5.94
C PRO A 126 5.98 -16.63 4.58
N ARG A 127 5.87 -17.67 3.74
CA ARG A 127 6.43 -17.66 2.38
C ARG A 127 5.93 -16.52 1.50
N LEU A 128 4.63 -16.24 1.56
CA LEU A 128 4.06 -15.15 0.78
C LEU A 128 4.59 -13.80 1.28
N PHE A 129 4.83 -13.67 2.58
CA PHE A 129 5.44 -12.47 3.15
C PHE A 129 6.93 -12.33 2.77
N GLU A 130 7.69 -13.42 2.70
CA GLU A 130 9.07 -13.42 2.16
C GLU A 130 9.09 -12.91 0.70
N GLU A 131 8.15 -13.36 -0.14
CA GLU A 131 8.03 -12.85 -1.52
C GLU A 131 7.63 -11.37 -1.58
N VAL A 132 6.78 -10.90 -0.66
CA VAL A 132 6.48 -9.46 -0.53
C VAL A 132 7.76 -8.70 -0.21
N VAL A 133 8.56 -9.15 0.76
CA VAL A 133 9.86 -8.54 1.10
C VAL A 133 10.80 -8.53 -0.11
N ALA A 134 10.99 -9.68 -0.77
CA ALA A 134 11.84 -9.78 -1.95
C ALA A 134 11.40 -8.82 -3.06
N SER A 135 10.09 -8.72 -3.30
CA SER A 135 9.58 -7.82 -4.33
C SER A 135 9.83 -6.34 -4.04
N VAL A 136 9.82 -5.92 -2.77
CA VAL A 136 10.19 -4.55 -2.39
C VAL A 136 11.66 -4.29 -2.73
N PHE A 137 12.56 -5.24 -2.47
CA PHE A 137 13.96 -5.11 -2.88
C PHE A 137 14.13 -5.10 -4.41
N ARG A 138 13.35 -5.87 -5.16
CA ARG A 138 13.35 -5.83 -6.63
C ARG A 138 13.00 -4.44 -7.15
N ASP A 139 12.01 -3.78 -6.55
CA ASP A 139 11.64 -2.41 -6.94
C ASP A 139 12.72 -1.37 -6.62
N HIS A 140 13.64 -1.69 -5.70
CA HIS A 140 14.81 -0.88 -5.39
C HIS A 140 16.04 -1.26 -6.25
N GLY A 141 15.88 -2.14 -7.23
CA GLY A 141 16.91 -2.48 -8.21
C GLY A 141 17.78 -3.69 -7.87
N PHE A 142 17.46 -4.45 -6.82
CA PHE A 142 18.16 -5.69 -6.52
C PHE A 142 17.59 -6.89 -7.30
N GLU A 143 18.44 -7.83 -7.67
CA GLU A 143 18.01 -9.20 -7.97
C GLU A 143 17.74 -9.91 -6.65
N ALA A 144 16.47 -10.17 -6.34
CA ALA A 144 16.06 -10.76 -5.07
C ALA A 144 15.36 -12.12 -5.27
N ASP A 145 15.99 -13.18 -4.75
CA ASP A 145 15.50 -14.56 -4.81
C ASP A 145 15.13 -15.06 -3.42
N VAL A 146 13.93 -15.61 -3.26
CA VAL A 146 13.53 -16.25 -2.00
C VAL A 146 14.08 -17.69 -1.96
N THR A 147 14.72 -18.07 -0.86
CA THR A 147 15.45 -19.35 -0.71
C THR A 147 14.50 -20.55 -0.55
N ALA A 148 15.01 -21.77 -0.41
CA ALA A 148 14.17 -22.96 -0.24
C ALA A 148 13.54 -23.02 1.17
N TYR A 149 12.39 -23.67 1.29
CA TYR A 149 11.59 -23.77 2.53
C TYR A 149 12.32 -24.46 3.71
N SER A 150 13.36 -25.24 3.46
CA SER A 150 14.11 -25.97 4.49
C SER A 150 15.60 -25.99 4.19
N GLY A 151 16.42 -25.82 5.23
CA GLY A 151 17.88 -25.92 5.13
C GLY A 151 18.56 -24.67 4.57
N ASP A 152 17.87 -23.53 4.59
CA ASP A 152 18.37 -22.21 4.16
C ASP A 152 19.42 -21.60 5.11
N GLY A 153 19.65 -22.23 6.26
CA GLY A 153 20.59 -21.77 7.25
C GLY A 153 20.19 -20.45 7.91
N GLY A 154 18.93 -20.04 7.82
CA GLY A 154 18.43 -18.77 8.39
C GLY A 154 18.46 -17.57 7.46
N ILE A 155 18.60 -17.79 6.14
CA ILE A 155 18.51 -16.75 5.09
C ILE A 155 17.27 -17.03 4.23
N ASP A 156 16.26 -16.17 4.34
CA ASP A 156 15.00 -16.32 3.61
C ASP A 156 15.04 -15.69 2.21
N VAL A 157 15.82 -14.63 2.01
CA VAL A 157 15.99 -13.96 0.70
C VAL A 157 17.46 -13.64 0.46
N ILE A 158 17.93 -13.85 -0.78
CA ILE A 158 19.27 -13.48 -1.22
C ILE A 158 19.15 -12.33 -2.20
N LEU A 159 19.88 -11.23 -1.94
CA LEU A 159 19.98 -10.10 -2.86
C LEU A 159 21.32 -10.11 -3.58
N ARG A 160 21.29 -9.85 -4.89
CA ARG A 160 22.46 -9.59 -5.75
C ARG A 160 22.24 -8.28 -6.47
N GLY A 161 23.29 -7.51 -6.74
CA GLY A 161 23.13 -6.22 -7.43
C GLY A 161 24.27 -5.22 -7.25
N ASP A 162 25.20 -5.47 -6.33
CA ASP A 162 26.45 -4.72 -6.26
C ASP A 162 27.64 -5.64 -6.57
N GLU A 163 28.74 -5.08 -7.09
CA GLU A 163 30.00 -5.79 -7.30
C GLU A 163 30.65 -6.22 -5.96
N GLN A 164 30.00 -5.96 -4.82
CA GLN A 164 30.53 -6.14 -3.46
C GLN A 164 29.99 -7.41 -2.75
N GLY A 165 29.28 -8.27 -3.47
CA GLY A 165 28.90 -9.60 -3.02
C GLY A 165 27.39 -9.80 -2.89
N SER A 166 26.98 -10.80 -2.12
CA SER A 166 25.57 -11.10 -1.88
C SER A 166 25.15 -10.68 -0.48
N ILE A 167 23.90 -10.21 -0.38
CA ILE A 167 23.29 -9.79 0.89
C ILE A 167 22.28 -10.86 1.31
N GLY A 168 22.45 -11.40 2.52
CA GLY A 168 21.54 -12.36 3.11
C GLY A 168 20.44 -11.65 3.93
N VAL A 169 19.19 -11.91 3.61
CA VAL A 169 18.04 -11.30 4.29
C VAL A 169 17.30 -12.36 5.08
N GLN A 170 17.07 -12.11 6.36
CA GLN A 170 16.19 -12.90 7.19
C GLN A 170 14.87 -12.17 7.40
N VAL A 171 13.76 -12.88 7.22
CA VAL A 171 12.40 -12.36 7.30
C VAL A 171 11.65 -13.05 8.44
N LYS A 172 11.25 -12.28 9.44
CA LYS A 172 10.47 -12.80 10.57
C LYS A 172 9.08 -12.19 10.63
N ARG A 173 8.10 -12.97 10.16
CA ARG A 173 6.67 -12.66 10.34
C ARG A 173 6.21 -13.14 11.72
N TYR A 174 6.39 -12.28 12.73
CA TYR A 174 6.13 -12.59 14.14
C TYR A 174 5.48 -11.42 14.88
N LYS A 175 4.65 -11.70 15.90
CA LYS A 175 3.97 -10.67 16.72
C LYS A 175 4.82 -10.18 17.90
N GLY A 176 5.68 -11.02 18.45
CA GLY A 176 6.56 -10.67 19.56
C GLY A 176 7.77 -9.87 19.10
N ARG A 177 8.50 -9.27 20.05
CA ARG A 177 9.75 -8.56 19.74
C ARG A 177 10.83 -9.56 19.28
N ILE A 178 11.67 -9.13 18.35
CA ILE A 178 12.82 -9.92 17.88
C ILE A 178 13.94 -9.80 18.90
N SER A 179 14.43 -10.95 19.34
CA SER A 179 15.46 -10.99 20.37
C SER A 179 16.84 -10.69 19.82
N VAL A 180 17.72 -10.24 20.71
CA VAL A 180 19.13 -10.04 20.38
C VAL A 180 19.80 -11.34 19.91
N GLY A 181 19.35 -12.50 20.40
CA GLY A 181 19.83 -13.81 19.97
C GLY A 181 19.61 -14.06 18.49
N GLN A 182 18.42 -13.72 17.98
CA GLN A 182 18.06 -13.91 16.57
C GLN A 182 18.94 -13.08 15.63
N ILE A 183 19.36 -11.88 16.04
CA ILE A 183 20.28 -11.05 15.25
C ILE A 183 21.66 -11.73 15.16
N ARG A 184 22.12 -12.36 16.26
CA ARG A 184 23.38 -13.12 16.25
C ARG A 184 23.29 -14.38 15.40
N GLU A 185 22.13 -15.03 15.40
CA GLU A 185 21.85 -16.18 14.52
C GLU A 185 21.98 -15.78 13.06
N LEU A 186 21.39 -14.64 12.65
CA LEU A 186 21.59 -14.08 11.31
C LEU A 186 23.07 -13.83 11.03
N THR A 187 23.80 -13.17 11.92
CA THR A 187 25.25 -12.93 11.72
C THR A 187 26.01 -14.24 11.50
N GLY A 188 25.69 -15.29 12.25
CA GLY A 188 26.26 -16.62 12.04
C GLY A 188 25.89 -17.23 10.69
N ALA A 189 24.63 -17.09 10.27
CA ALA A 189 24.16 -17.53 8.96
C ALA A 189 24.90 -16.83 7.81
N LEU A 190 25.16 -15.53 7.91
CA LEU A 190 25.93 -14.78 6.90
C LEU A 190 27.36 -15.32 6.77
N VAL A 191 28.02 -15.59 7.90
CA VAL A 191 29.38 -16.15 7.94
C VAL A 191 29.42 -17.54 7.27
N ILE A 192 28.48 -18.41 7.64
CA ILE A 192 28.44 -19.81 7.15
C ILE A 192 28.15 -19.85 5.65
N ASN A 193 27.26 -18.98 5.17
CA ASN A 193 26.82 -18.97 3.77
C ASN A 193 27.63 -18.02 2.87
N GLY A 194 28.62 -17.31 3.41
CA GLY A 194 29.52 -16.44 2.63
C GLY A 194 28.88 -15.14 2.14
N HIS A 195 27.88 -14.61 2.85
CA HIS A 195 27.28 -13.31 2.54
C HIS A 195 28.09 -12.17 3.15
N THR A 196 28.19 -11.05 2.44
CA THR A 196 29.03 -9.90 2.86
C THR A 196 28.32 -8.95 3.80
N LYS A 197 26.98 -8.94 3.75
CA LYS A 197 26.10 -8.09 4.56
C LYS A 197 24.79 -8.83 4.83
N GLY A 198 24.04 -8.38 5.81
CA GLY A 198 22.68 -8.89 6.01
C GLY A 198 21.65 -7.84 6.37
N ILE A 199 20.39 -8.21 6.17
CA ILE A 199 19.23 -7.40 6.54
C ILE A 199 18.27 -8.28 7.34
N PHE A 200 17.85 -7.83 8.51
CA PHE A 200 16.82 -8.47 9.30
C PHE A 200 15.52 -7.69 9.13
N VAL A 201 14.53 -8.30 8.47
CA VAL A 201 13.19 -7.74 8.29
C VAL A 201 12.20 -8.42 9.23
N THR A 202 11.39 -7.66 9.97
CA THR A 202 10.34 -8.21 10.83
C THR A 202 9.01 -7.48 10.70
N THR A 203 7.90 -8.16 10.97
CA THR A 203 6.56 -7.54 11.07
C THR A 203 6.31 -6.84 12.42
N SER A 204 7.20 -7.02 13.38
CA SER A 204 7.12 -6.46 14.74
C SER A 204 8.27 -5.48 15.00
N GLU A 205 8.73 -5.40 16.24
CA GLU A 205 9.83 -4.53 16.67
C GLU A 205 11.00 -5.36 17.21
N PHE A 206 12.16 -4.74 17.38
CA PHE A 206 13.32 -5.37 17.98
C PHE A 206 13.42 -5.10 19.49
N GLU A 207 14.01 -6.02 20.26
CA GLU A 207 14.32 -5.79 21.67
C GLU A 207 15.33 -4.64 21.89
N SER A 208 15.34 -4.10 23.11
CA SER A 208 16.40 -3.17 23.51
C SER A 208 17.77 -3.85 23.39
N GLY A 209 18.73 -3.17 22.76
CA GLY A 209 20.06 -3.73 22.49
C GLY A 209 20.22 -4.42 21.13
N ALA A 210 19.15 -4.53 20.34
CA ALA A 210 19.23 -5.01 18.95
C ALA A 210 20.18 -4.15 18.10
N ASN A 211 19.99 -2.83 18.09
CA ASN A 211 20.87 -1.89 17.38
C ASN A 211 22.33 -2.01 17.83
N LYS A 212 22.56 -2.19 19.14
CA LYS A 212 23.93 -2.40 19.67
C LYS A 212 24.55 -3.68 19.13
N THR A 213 23.76 -4.74 18.97
CA THR A 213 24.22 -6.04 18.48
C THR A 213 24.45 -6.03 16.98
N ALA A 214 23.60 -5.33 16.23
CA ALA A 214 23.82 -5.06 14.81
C ALA A 214 25.13 -4.28 14.61
N ALA A 215 25.36 -3.21 15.37
CA ALA A 215 26.62 -2.45 15.33
C ALA A 215 27.85 -3.32 15.65
N MET A 216 27.76 -4.18 16.68
CA MET A 216 28.82 -5.14 17.00
C MET A 216 29.10 -6.15 15.87
N SER A 217 28.11 -6.47 15.04
CA SER A 217 28.29 -7.35 13.88
C SER A 217 28.99 -6.61 12.75
N SER A 218 28.61 -5.34 12.51
CA SER A 218 29.31 -4.43 11.58
C SER A 218 30.79 -4.28 11.91
N ASP A 219 31.13 -4.06 13.18
CA ASP A 219 32.53 -3.93 13.64
C ASP A 219 33.37 -5.20 13.38
N ARG A 220 32.71 -6.35 13.19
CA ARG A 220 33.33 -7.65 12.89
C ARG A 220 33.32 -8.00 11.41
N GLY A 221 32.94 -7.06 10.54
CA GLY A 221 32.92 -7.23 9.08
C GLY A 221 31.63 -7.82 8.52
N TYR A 222 30.58 -7.99 9.34
CA TYR A 222 29.27 -8.49 8.91
C TYR A 222 28.18 -7.49 9.28
N PRO A 223 28.07 -6.37 8.55
CA PRO A 223 27.06 -5.36 8.84
C PRO A 223 25.65 -5.94 8.69
N VAL A 224 24.81 -5.69 9.69
CA VAL A 224 23.41 -6.10 9.71
C VAL A 224 22.52 -4.88 9.84
N GLU A 225 21.64 -4.67 8.85
CA GLU A 225 20.60 -3.67 8.90
C GLU A 225 19.33 -4.24 9.55
N LEU A 226 18.63 -3.44 10.35
CA LEU A 226 17.41 -3.84 11.04
C LEU A 226 16.22 -3.06 10.49
N VAL A 227 15.25 -3.77 9.93
CA VAL A 227 14.03 -3.22 9.35
C VAL A 227 12.83 -3.75 10.13
N ASP A 228 12.23 -2.88 10.95
CA ASP A 228 11.06 -3.23 11.73
C ASP A 228 9.76 -3.14 10.91
N GLY A 229 8.63 -3.48 11.53
CA GLY A 229 7.35 -3.51 10.86
C GLY A 229 6.93 -2.14 10.30
N HIS A 230 7.26 -1.04 10.96
CA HIS A 230 6.92 0.30 10.50
C HIS A 230 7.80 0.72 9.32
N ALA A 231 9.12 0.55 9.46
CA ALA A 231 10.07 0.81 8.39
C ALA A 231 9.75 -0.01 7.14
N PHE A 232 9.38 -1.28 7.29
CA PHE A 232 8.99 -2.12 6.16
C PHE A 232 7.69 -1.65 5.49
N LEU A 233 6.68 -1.23 6.26
CA LEU A 233 5.45 -0.67 5.69
C LEU A 233 5.73 0.57 4.84
N ASP A 234 6.62 1.44 5.31
CA ASP A 234 6.97 2.66 4.59
C ASP A 234 7.76 2.34 3.30
N ALA A 235 8.69 1.38 3.35
CA ALA A 235 9.37 0.88 2.16
C ALA A 235 8.38 0.27 1.15
N LEU A 236 7.39 -0.51 1.62
CA LEU A 236 6.35 -1.10 0.77
C LEU A 236 5.45 -0.04 0.12
N LYS A 237 5.11 1.03 0.85
CA LYS A 237 4.38 2.18 0.29
C LYS A 237 5.20 2.84 -0.83
N ILE A 238 6.47 3.14 -0.58
CA ILE A 238 7.38 3.76 -1.55
C ILE A 238 7.49 2.89 -2.82
N ALA A 239 7.65 1.59 -2.65
CA ALA A 239 7.74 0.63 -3.75
C ALA A 239 6.46 0.57 -4.61
N GLN A 240 5.28 0.76 -4.00
CA GLN A 240 4.04 0.84 -4.79
C GLN A 240 3.92 2.16 -5.55
N LEU A 241 4.23 3.29 -4.90
CA LEU A 241 4.22 4.60 -5.55
C LEU A 241 5.14 4.64 -6.77
N SER A 242 6.35 4.07 -6.68
CA SER A 242 7.31 4.02 -7.79
C SER A 242 6.83 3.17 -8.97
N SER A 243 5.98 2.16 -8.73
CA SER A 243 5.39 1.30 -9.76
C SER A 243 4.17 1.95 -10.46
N THR A 244 3.49 2.87 -9.79
CA THR A 244 2.28 3.55 -10.30
C THR A 244 2.58 4.93 -10.92
N LYS A 245 3.68 5.06 -11.67
CA LYS A 245 4.15 6.37 -12.20
C LYS A 245 3.05 7.14 -12.96
N ASP A 246 2.20 6.43 -13.69
CA ASP A 246 1.10 7.02 -14.47
C ASP A 246 0.04 7.71 -13.60
N LEU A 247 -0.08 7.32 -12.33
CA LEU A 247 -0.98 7.96 -11.37
C LEU A 247 -0.36 9.23 -10.77
N HIS A 248 0.95 9.26 -10.54
CA HIS A 248 1.67 10.41 -9.94
C HIS A 248 1.84 11.59 -10.89
N LEU A 249 1.74 11.37 -12.19
CA LEU A 249 1.70 12.43 -13.20
C LEU A 249 0.37 13.21 -13.18
N ARG A 250 -0.61 12.76 -12.38
CA ARG A 250 -1.93 13.39 -12.27
C ARG A 250 -1.95 14.45 -11.19
N LYS A 251 -2.94 15.36 -11.24
CA LYS A 251 -3.07 16.41 -10.23
C LYS A 251 -3.50 15.83 -8.87
N PRO A 252 -2.89 16.27 -7.75
CA PRO A 252 -3.36 15.92 -6.40
C PRO A 252 -4.81 16.36 -6.18
N TRP A 253 -5.57 15.60 -5.38
CA TRP A 253 -6.99 15.86 -5.07
C TRP A 253 -7.25 17.29 -4.56
N GLY A 254 -6.33 17.86 -3.78
CA GLY A 254 -6.48 19.18 -3.14
C GLY A 254 -5.89 20.38 -3.87
N GLU A 255 -5.18 20.20 -4.99
CA GLU A 255 -4.46 21.28 -5.69
C GLU A 255 -5.15 21.71 -7.00
N VAL A 256 -6.48 21.69 -7.01
CA VAL A 256 -7.26 22.09 -8.18
C VAL A 256 -8.12 23.30 -7.82
N ASP A 257 -7.82 24.43 -8.44
CA ASP A 257 -8.48 25.75 -8.26
C ASP A 257 -9.97 25.83 -8.66
N GLU A 258 -10.65 24.70 -8.80
CA GLU A 258 -12.06 24.62 -9.26
C GLU A 258 -13.05 24.24 -8.14
N TRP A 259 -12.67 24.41 -6.88
CA TRP A 259 -13.66 24.39 -5.78
C TRP A 259 -14.23 25.79 -5.45
N TYR A 260 -13.53 26.88 -5.81
CA TYR A 260 -13.87 28.24 -5.35
C TYR A 260 -14.42 29.20 -6.42
N SER A 261 -14.58 28.79 -7.68
CA SER A 261 -15.09 29.67 -8.75
C SER A 261 -16.59 29.55 -9.02
N LEU A 262 -17.33 28.74 -8.24
CA LEU A 262 -18.79 28.66 -8.30
C LEU A 262 -19.42 29.62 -7.27
N ASN A 263 -19.32 30.92 -7.53
CA ASN A 263 -20.25 31.99 -7.10
C ASN A 263 -19.78 33.33 -7.71
N PRO A 264 -20.63 33.97 -8.52
CA PRO A 264 -21.20 35.25 -8.09
C PRO A 264 -22.70 35.15 -7.76
#